data_AF-A0A6A7KXW6-F1
#
_entry.id   AF-A0A6A7KXW6-F1
#
_cell.length_a   1.000
_cell.length_b   1.000
_cell.length_c   1.000
_cell.angle_alpha   90.00
_cell.angle_beta   90.00
_cell.angle_gamma   90.00
#
_symmetry.space_group_name_H-M   'P 1'
#
loop_
_entity.id
_entity.type
_entity.pdbx_description
1 polymer ?
#
loop_
_entity_poly.entity_id
_entity_poly.type
_entity_poly.pdbx_seq_one_letter_code
_entity_poly.pdbx_strand_id
1 'polypeptide(L)'
;MLSQATPERMYCHRALNQDTILDPKAYQNFTGPGTFVDTAGTVRLVSEPAEMLQRLYAAAGLEERAAFAPTLIANVTEVNARVAARTLIAIGDVAALCGVRSTDRRSIELWRGAIHALRFESTLVSDSDLDVLEHHSRLLDRWASADAYERLKARTAGDSRLPTGVGIRPTRDHPGPWEVRTDLHGIAGELRSVIARVRYLRLAHKLRTGQNPALDADRQVLLSRLHSLGFSNALISACGEIESRISTARTDIDVKSVMDLVRTFLEEVVEEASRKIEHKVGSPAPSGAKMSHYTPYRQYLENGGIIGPEESELLQKLYNFLSNQGAHRLGTAPEQLRVAYATVIEWCMLVVGRIQAYLRV
;
A
#
# COMPACT_ATOMS: atom_id res chain seq x y z
N MET A 1 -36.43 11.54 9.22
CA MET A 1 -35.46 10.46 8.90
C MET A 1 -34.03 10.86 9.24
N LEU A 2 -33.44 11.85 8.55
CA LEU A 2 -32.07 12.31 8.85
C LEU A 2 -31.86 12.78 10.29
N SER A 3 -32.90 13.30 10.96
CA SER A 3 -32.87 13.69 12.37
C SER A 3 -32.73 12.53 13.35
N GLN A 4 -33.02 11.29 12.94
CA GLN A 4 -32.93 10.08 13.77
C GLN A 4 -31.66 9.26 13.50
N ALA A 5 -30.85 9.68 12.52
CA ALA A 5 -29.64 8.96 12.12
C ALA A 5 -28.46 9.33 13.04
N THR A 6 -28.38 8.72 14.23
CA THR A 6 -27.30 8.96 15.20
C THR A 6 -26.05 8.10 14.93
N PRO A 7 -24.82 8.59 15.22
CA PRO A 7 -23.58 7.85 14.98
C PRO A 7 -23.38 6.59 15.81
N GLU A 8 -24.05 6.52 16.95
CA GLU A 8 -23.80 5.53 18.01
C GLU A 8 -24.31 4.13 17.65
N ARG A 9 -25.12 4.00 16.59
CA ARG A 9 -25.58 2.72 16.03
C ARG A 9 -25.03 2.44 14.62
N MET A 10 -24.08 3.24 14.12
CA MET A 10 -23.69 3.25 12.70
C MET A 10 -22.63 2.24 12.29
N TYR A 11 -21.86 1.66 13.22
CA TYR A 11 -20.65 0.91 12.87
C TYR A 11 -20.70 -0.47 13.52
N CYS A 12 -21.41 -1.41 12.91
CA CYS A 12 -21.22 -2.82 13.24
C CYS A 12 -20.14 -3.40 12.34
N HIS A 13 -19.09 -3.95 12.94
CA HIS A 13 -18.10 -4.78 12.28
C HIS A 13 -18.71 -6.16 12.08
N ARG A 14 -19.08 -6.49 10.84
CA ARG A 14 -19.49 -7.85 10.48
C ARG A 14 -18.30 -8.58 9.89
N ALA A 15 -17.54 -9.28 10.73
CA ALA A 15 -16.56 -10.26 10.27
C ALA A 15 -17.02 -11.64 10.70
N LEU A 16 -17.04 -12.59 9.74
CA LEU A 16 -17.14 -14.04 10.00
C LEU A 16 -18.08 -14.41 11.18
N ASN A 17 -19.34 -13.94 11.11
CA ASN A 17 -20.43 -14.25 12.05
C ASN A 17 -20.43 -13.58 13.43
N GLN A 18 -19.62 -12.53 13.65
CA GLN A 18 -19.75 -11.68 14.85
C GLN A 18 -20.04 -10.24 14.44
N ASP A 19 -21.14 -9.69 14.97
CA ASP A 19 -21.48 -8.27 14.85
C ASP A 19 -20.90 -7.55 16.08
N THR A 20 -19.72 -6.95 15.94
CA THR A 20 -19.12 -6.13 17.01
C THR A 20 -19.46 -4.66 16.77
N ILE A 21 -20.07 -4.00 17.76
CA ILE A 21 -20.32 -2.56 17.69
C ILE A 21 -18.97 -1.85 17.84
N LEU A 22 -18.56 -1.12 16.81
CA LEU A 22 -17.42 -0.22 16.83
C LEU A 22 -17.87 1.14 17.35
N ASP A 23 -17.18 1.68 18.36
CA ASP A 23 -17.33 3.08 18.71
C ASP A 23 -16.49 3.93 17.74
N PRO A 24 -17.11 4.69 16.82
CA PRO A 24 -16.39 5.55 15.89
C PRO A 24 -15.60 6.68 16.60
N LYS A 25 -15.88 6.99 17.88
CA LYS A 25 -15.08 7.94 18.66
C LYS A 25 -13.77 7.31 19.14
N ALA A 26 -13.73 5.99 19.36
CA ALA A 26 -12.52 5.28 19.80
C ALA A 26 -11.37 5.35 18.78
N TYR A 27 -11.67 5.61 17.50
CA TYR A 27 -10.68 5.70 16.43
C TYR A 27 -10.23 7.13 16.09
N GLN A 28 -10.72 8.14 16.80
CA GLN A 28 -10.31 9.53 16.55
C GLN A 28 -8.83 9.71 16.92
N ASN A 29 -8.05 10.28 16.01
CA ASN A 29 -6.61 10.52 16.17
C ASN A 29 -5.73 9.25 16.22
N PHE A 30 -6.28 8.06 15.97
CA PHE A 30 -5.48 6.84 15.88
C PHE A 30 -5.00 6.61 14.44
N THR A 31 -3.67 6.58 14.25
CA THR A 31 -3.01 6.31 12.96
C THR A 31 -2.31 4.95 12.90
N GLY A 32 -2.53 4.09 13.91
CA GLY A 32 -1.90 2.78 14.01
C GLY A 32 -2.50 1.72 13.07
N PRO A 33 -1.81 0.58 12.87
CA PRO A 33 -2.25 -0.48 11.95
C PRO A 33 -3.64 -1.06 12.27
N GLY A 34 -4.06 -1.05 13.54
CA GLY A 34 -5.38 -1.54 13.98
C GLY A 34 -6.58 -0.62 13.70
N THR A 35 -6.40 0.49 12.97
CA THR A 35 -7.50 1.40 12.60
C THR A 35 -8.01 1.24 11.18
N PHE A 36 -7.45 0.27 10.46
CA PHE A 36 -7.80 -0.03 9.08
C PHE A 36 -8.22 -1.49 8.97
N VAL A 37 -9.03 -1.76 7.97
CA VAL A 37 -9.37 -3.12 7.59
C VAL A 37 -8.20 -3.68 6.78
N ASP A 38 -7.61 -4.77 7.27
CA ASP A 38 -6.40 -5.38 6.65
C ASP A 38 -6.62 -5.87 5.22
N THR A 39 -7.87 -6.18 4.85
CA THR A 39 -8.23 -6.60 3.51
C THR A 39 -9.50 -5.89 3.07
N ALA A 40 -9.44 -5.24 1.90
CA ALA A 40 -10.57 -4.51 1.36
C ALA A 40 -11.81 -5.43 1.26
N GLY A 41 -12.93 -5.04 1.87
CA GLY A 41 -14.19 -5.81 1.85
C GLY A 41 -14.38 -6.86 2.95
N THR A 42 -13.39 -7.12 3.84
CA THR A 42 -13.61 -8.04 4.99
C THR A 42 -14.43 -7.43 6.10
N VAL A 43 -14.57 -6.10 6.10
CA VAL A 43 -15.38 -5.35 7.05
C VAL A 43 -16.23 -4.37 6.25
N ARG A 44 -17.50 -4.28 6.63
CA ARG A 44 -18.44 -3.31 6.09
C ARG A 44 -19.05 -2.56 7.25
N LEU A 45 -19.22 -1.26 7.09
CA LEU A 45 -19.97 -0.47 8.07
C LEU A 45 -21.46 -0.64 7.81
N VAL A 46 -22.16 -1.26 8.74
CA VAL A 46 -23.62 -1.37 8.64
C VAL A 46 -24.26 -0.17 9.31
N SER A 47 -24.72 0.78 8.49
CA SER A 47 -25.52 1.92 8.92
C SER A 47 -26.86 1.88 8.20
N GLU A 48 -27.90 1.42 8.89
CA GLU A 48 -29.26 1.32 8.35
C GLU A 48 -29.76 2.65 7.74
N PRO A 49 -29.56 3.83 8.38
CA PRO A 49 -29.97 5.09 7.76
C PRO A 49 -29.23 5.39 6.45
N ALA A 50 -27.92 5.12 6.39
CA ALA A 50 -27.14 5.33 5.17
C ALA A 50 -27.50 4.32 4.08
N GLU A 51 -27.75 3.05 4.41
CA GLU A 51 -28.25 2.07 3.44
C GLU A 51 -29.63 2.43 2.90
N MET A 52 -30.52 2.92 3.75
CA MET A 52 -31.84 3.40 3.32
C MET A 52 -31.70 4.60 2.37
N LEU A 53 -30.82 5.56 2.68
CA LEU A 53 -30.53 6.68 1.77
C LEU A 53 -29.93 6.22 0.44
N GLN A 54 -29.05 5.21 0.44
CA GLN A 54 -28.52 4.61 -0.79
C GLN A 54 -29.63 3.93 -1.60
N ARG A 55 -30.55 3.21 -0.96
CA ARG A 55 -31.71 2.60 -1.63
C ARG A 55 -32.64 3.66 -2.22
N LEU A 56 -32.89 4.75 -1.49
CA LEU A 56 -33.67 5.88 -1.99
C LEU A 56 -33.01 6.52 -3.21
N TYR A 57 -31.69 6.76 -3.18
CA TYR A 57 -30.94 7.25 -4.33
C TYR A 57 -31.02 6.28 -5.53
N ALA A 58 -30.87 4.97 -5.28
CA ALA A 58 -30.96 3.96 -6.33
C ALA A 58 -32.37 3.84 -6.94
N ALA A 59 -33.42 4.08 -6.16
CA ALA A 59 -34.80 4.07 -6.63
C ALA A 59 -35.23 5.38 -7.32
N ALA A 60 -34.51 6.47 -7.07
CA ALA A 60 -34.80 7.80 -7.61
C ALA A 60 -34.52 7.88 -9.12
N GLY A 61 -35.29 8.72 -9.84
CA GLY A 61 -35.05 9.07 -11.23
C GLY A 61 -33.81 9.95 -11.42
N LEU A 62 -33.45 10.24 -12.68
CA LEU A 62 -32.22 10.98 -13.00
C LEU A 62 -32.23 12.40 -12.42
N GLU A 63 -33.37 13.10 -12.49
CA GLU A 63 -33.52 14.46 -11.97
C GLU A 63 -33.41 14.48 -10.44
N GLU A 64 -34.07 13.53 -9.76
CA GLU A 64 -34.00 13.42 -8.30
C GLU A 64 -32.62 13.02 -7.82
N ARG A 65 -31.90 12.17 -8.57
CA ARG A 65 -30.50 11.82 -8.27
C ARG A 65 -29.58 13.04 -8.38
N ALA A 66 -29.78 13.91 -9.37
CA ALA A 66 -29.01 15.14 -9.50
C ALA A 66 -29.26 16.12 -8.33
N ALA A 67 -30.50 16.17 -7.82
CA ALA A 67 -30.87 17.00 -6.67
C ALA A 67 -30.52 16.37 -5.30
N PHE A 68 -30.20 15.07 -5.27
CA PHE A 68 -30.06 14.31 -4.04
C PHE A 68 -28.95 14.87 -3.14
N ALA A 69 -27.72 15.01 -3.66
CA ALA A 69 -26.58 15.42 -2.87
C ALA A 69 -26.69 16.88 -2.35
N PRO A 70 -27.10 17.88 -3.16
CA PRO A 70 -27.38 19.22 -2.65
C PRO A 70 -28.45 19.23 -1.55
N THR A 71 -29.53 18.46 -1.75
CA THR A 71 -30.61 18.35 -0.75
C THR A 71 -30.12 17.71 0.53
N LEU A 72 -29.33 16.64 0.43
CA LEU A 72 -28.72 15.98 1.58
C LEU A 72 -27.84 16.95 2.35
N ILE A 73 -26.89 17.61 1.68
CA ILE A 73 -25.96 18.60 2.28
C ILE A 73 -26.71 19.75 2.97
N ALA A 74 -27.76 20.29 2.34
CA ALA A 74 -28.56 21.38 2.90
C ALA A 74 -29.25 20.99 4.22
N ASN A 75 -29.58 19.70 4.39
CA ASN A 75 -30.28 19.16 5.57
C ASN A 75 -29.34 18.46 6.56
N VAL A 76 -28.02 18.56 6.38
CA VAL A 76 -27.07 17.99 7.32
C VAL A 76 -27.08 18.76 8.64
N THR A 77 -27.12 18.01 9.74
CA THR A 77 -26.92 18.48 11.12
C THR A 77 -25.66 17.82 11.70
N GLU A 78 -25.17 18.30 12.84
CA GLU A 78 -24.02 17.65 13.52
C GLU A 78 -24.27 16.16 13.78
N VAL A 79 -25.50 15.79 14.15
CA VAL A 79 -25.88 14.42 14.51
C VAL A 79 -25.79 13.47 13.31
N ASN A 80 -26.18 13.93 12.11
CA ASN A 80 -26.31 13.07 10.93
C ASN A 80 -25.20 13.25 9.89
N ALA A 81 -24.26 14.20 10.11
CA ALA A 81 -23.20 14.52 9.16
C ALA A 81 -22.36 13.31 8.75
N ARG A 82 -22.08 12.40 9.67
CA ARG A 82 -21.35 11.16 9.36
C ARG A 82 -22.13 10.21 8.44
N VAL A 83 -23.44 10.07 8.62
CA VAL A 83 -24.31 9.29 7.70
C VAL A 83 -24.32 9.94 6.33
N ALA A 84 -24.46 11.27 6.27
CA ALA A 84 -24.48 11.99 5.01
C ALA A 84 -23.17 11.79 4.23
N ALA A 85 -22.03 11.97 4.90
CA ALA A 85 -20.71 11.77 4.29
C ALA A 85 -20.49 10.35 3.76
N ARG A 86 -20.81 9.33 4.57
CA ARG A 86 -20.74 7.93 4.14
C ARG A 86 -21.67 7.66 2.95
N THR A 87 -22.88 8.21 2.97
CA THR A 87 -23.86 8.04 1.89
C THR A 87 -23.33 8.61 0.58
N LEU A 88 -22.79 9.84 0.61
CA LEU A 88 -22.19 10.50 -0.56
C LEU A 88 -21.03 9.68 -1.14
N ILE A 89 -20.16 9.15 -0.29
CA ILE A 89 -19.08 8.25 -0.72
C ILE A 89 -19.64 6.97 -1.36
N ALA A 90 -20.63 6.34 -0.73
CA ALA A 90 -21.19 5.08 -1.22
C ALA A 90 -21.91 5.20 -2.57
N ILE A 91 -22.48 6.37 -2.87
CA ILE A 91 -23.11 6.66 -4.18
C ILE A 91 -22.12 7.22 -5.22
N GLY A 92 -20.84 7.39 -4.86
CA GLY A 92 -19.81 7.93 -5.74
C GLY A 92 -19.86 9.44 -5.95
N ASP A 93 -20.58 10.20 -5.12
CA ASP A 93 -20.66 11.67 -5.20
C ASP A 93 -19.73 12.34 -4.17
N VAL A 94 -18.43 12.07 -4.31
CA VAL A 94 -17.40 12.64 -3.46
C VAL A 94 -17.21 14.14 -3.70
N ALA A 95 -17.57 14.63 -4.89
CA ALA A 95 -17.53 16.05 -5.22
C ALA A 95 -18.51 16.88 -4.38
N ALA A 96 -19.72 16.38 -4.11
CA ALA A 96 -20.69 17.08 -3.27
C ALA A 96 -20.21 17.27 -1.82
N LEU A 97 -19.51 16.27 -1.25
CA LEU A 97 -18.87 16.38 0.06
C LEU A 97 -17.88 17.55 0.10
N CYS A 98 -17.12 17.69 -0.98
CA CYS A 98 -16.08 18.69 -1.15
C CYS A 98 -16.62 20.13 -1.35
N GLY A 99 -17.91 20.26 -1.70
CA GLY A 99 -18.61 21.54 -1.78
C GLY A 99 -18.85 22.21 -0.42
N VAL A 100 -18.69 21.50 0.69
CA VAL A 100 -18.92 22.03 2.04
C VAL A 100 -17.73 22.89 2.50
N ARG A 101 -17.90 24.22 2.39
CA ARG A 101 -16.89 25.24 2.75
C ARG A 101 -17.24 25.92 4.07
N SER A 102 -17.19 25.18 5.17
CA SER A 102 -17.45 25.74 6.50
C SER A 102 -16.52 25.14 7.55
N THR A 103 -16.23 25.91 8.59
CA THR A 103 -15.44 25.49 9.75
C THR A 103 -16.30 25.14 10.96
N ASP A 104 -17.63 25.09 10.76
CA ASP A 104 -18.60 24.71 11.78
C ASP A 104 -18.45 23.24 12.21
N ARG A 105 -19.08 22.92 13.35
CA ARG A 105 -19.05 21.59 13.93
C ARG A 105 -19.66 20.52 13.01
N ARG A 106 -20.68 20.90 12.25
CA ARG A 106 -21.32 20.05 11.24
C ARG A 106 -20.32 19.59 10.16
N SER A 107 -19.53 20.52 9.63
CA SER A 107 -18.53 20.25 8.58
C SER A 107 -17.40 19.38 9.11
N ILE A 108 -16.97 19.62 10.35
CA ILE A 108 -16.04 18.74 11.07
C ILE A 108 -16.56 17.30 11.12
N GLU A 109 -17.82 17.10 11.54
CA GLU A 109 -18.40 15.76 11.63
C GLU A 109 -18.61 15.11 10.26
N LEU A 110 -18.88 15.91 9.22
CA LEU A 110 -18.96 15.45 7.82
C LEU A 110 -17.63 14.84 7.37
N TRP A 111 -16.52 15.56 7.56
CA TRP A 111 -15.18 15.06 7.20
C TRP A 111 -14.73 13.87 8.04
N ARG A 112 -15.11 13.82 9.33
CA ARG A 112 -14.90 12.61 10.15
C ARG A 112 -15.65 11.40 9.59
N GLY A 113 -16.87 11.60 9.10
CA GLY A 113 -17.63 10.55 8.39
C GLY A 113 -16.90 10.04 7.15
N ALA A 114 -16.31 10.94 6.36
CA ALA A 114 -15.53 10.58 5.17
C ALA A 114 -14.27 9.79 5.52
N ILE A 115 -13.54 10.21 6.56
CA ILE A 115 -12.37 9.48 7.09
C ILE A 115 -12.77 8.06 7.52
N HIS A 116 -13.90 7.90 8.19
CA HIS A 116 -14.37 6.57 8.60
C HIS A 116 -14.77 5.69 7.41
N ALA A 117 -15.51 6.25 6.44
CA ALA A 117 -15.85 5.52 5.22
C ALA A 117 -14.57 5.05 4.49
N LEU A 118 -13.53 5.89 4.40
CA LEU A 118 -12.25 5.49 3.80
C LEU A 118 -11.53 4.38 4.59
N ARG A 119 -11.56 4.41 5.93
CA ARG A 119 -10.90 3.39 6.77
C ARG A 119 -11.53 2.02 6.62
N PHE A 120 -12.85 1.97 6.57
CA PHE A 120 -13.59 0.71 6.68
C PHE A 120 -14.21 0.24 5.36
N GLU A 121 -14.49 1.14 4.42
CA GLU A 121 -15.17 0.87 3.15
C GLU A 121 -14.38 1.44 1.98
N SER A 122 -13.05 1.35 2.06
CA SER A 122 -12.14 1.89 1.03
C SER A 122 -12.43 1.39 -0.39
N THR A 123 -13.11 0.25 -0.57
CA THR A 123 -13.53 -0.28 -1.88
C THR A 123 -14.58 0.59 -2.58
N LEU A 124 -15.33 1.40 -1.84
CA LEU A 124 -16.37 2.27 -2.40
C LEU A 124 -15.81 3.52 -3.09
N VAL A 125 -14.53 3.83 -2.90
CA VAL A 125 -13.91 5.09 -3.32
C VAL A 125 -12.97 4.84 -4.50
N SER A 126 -13.22 5.41 -5.69
CA SER A 126 -12.31 5.23 -6.83
C SER A 126 -10.93 5.90 -6.62
N ASP A 127 -9.93 5.58 -7.43
CA ASP A 127 -8.63 6.29 -7.35
C ASP A 127 -8.80 7.79 -7.69
N SER A 128 -9.71 8.14 -8.62
CA SER A 128 -10.08 9.54 -8.90
C SER A 128 -10.74 10.24 -7.72
N ASP A 129 -11.59 9.53 -6.95
CA ASP A 129 -12.17 10.09 -5.73
C ASP A 129 -11.11 10.37 -4.67
N LEU A 130 -10.09 9.50 -4.55
CA LEU A 130 -8.96 9.73 -3.66
C LEU A 130 -8.17 10.99 -4.07
N ASP A 131 -8.01 11.26 -5.36
CA ASP A 131 -7.36 12.48 -5.86
C ASP A 131 -8.18 13.73 -5.49
N VAL A 132 -9.51 13.67 -5.65
CA VAL A 132 -10.43 14.76 -5.25
C VAL A 132 -10.34 15.03 -3.75
N LEU A 133 -10.36 13.98 -2.92
CA LEU A 133 -10.24 14.09 -1.47
C LEU A 133 -8.86 14.59 -1.04
N GLU A 134 -7.80 14.17 -1.71
CA GLU A 134 -6.44 14.64 -1.44
C GLU A 134 -6.32 16.13 -1.75
N HIS A 135 -6.82 16.58 -2.90
CA HIS A 135 -6.88 17.99 -3.24
C HIS A 135 -7.64 18.79 -2.17
N HIS A 136 -8.83 18.33 -1.77
CA HIS A 136 -9.63 19.01 -0.77
C HIS A 136 -9.01 18.97 0.63
N SER A 137 -8.26 17.93 1.00
CA SER A 137 -7.51 17.92 2.26
C SER A 137 -6.50 19.06 2.36
N ARG A 138 -5.91 19.49 1.24
CA ARG A 138 -5.00 20.64 1.18
C ARG A 138 -5.76 21.96 1.28
N LEU A 139 -6.97 22.03 0.76
CA LEU A 139 -7.86 23.18 0.93
C LEU A 139 -8.35 23.29 2.38
N LEU A 140 -8.67 22.17 3.03
CA LEU A 140 -9.04 22.12 4.44
C LEU A 140 -7.92 22.66 5.33
N ASP A 141 -6.65 22.31 5.09
CA ASP A 141 -5.52 22.92 5.81
C ASP A 141 -5.51 24.45 5.67
N ARG A 142 -5.71 24.97 4.45
CA ARG A 142 -5.75 26.42 4.21
C ARG A 142 -6.90 27.09 4.95
N TRP A 143 -8.10 26.50 4.92
CA TRP A 143 -9.25 27.01 5.67
C TRP A 143 -9.02 26.93 7.17
N ALA A 144 -8.41 25.85 7.64
CA ALA A 144 -8.06 25.68 9.04
C ALA A 144 -7.08 26.77 9.51
N SER A 145 -6.08 27.09 8.69
CA SER A 145 -5.12 28.17 8.95
C SER A 145 -5.77 29.56 8.94
N ALA A 146 -6.68 29.82 8.00
CA ALA A 146 -7.43 31.07 7.95
C ALA A 146 -8.35 31.24 9.19
N ASP A 147 -9.09 30.19 9.57
CA ASP A 147 -9.93 30.17 10.77
C ASP A 147 -9.10 30.35 12.05
N ALA A 148 -7.95 29.69 12.14
CA ALA A 148 -7.00 29.86 13.22
C ALA A 148 -6.50 31.32 13.34
N TYR A 149 -6.17 31.94 12.20
CA TYR A 149 -5.74 33.34 12.16
C TYR A 149 -6.84 34.30 12.60
N GLU A 150 -8.07 34.14 12.13
CA GLU A 150 -9.20 34.99 12.53
C GLU A 150 -9.51 34.84 14.04
N ARG A 151 -9.45 33.62 14.59
CA ARG A 151 -9.58 33.40 16.04
C ARG A 151 -8.46 34.06 16.84
N LEU A 152 -7.23 34.02 16.33
CA LEU A 152 -6.10 34.70 16.95
C LEU A 152 -6.27 36.22 16.94
N LYS A 153 -6.69 36.79 15.80
CA LYS A 153 -6.96 38.22 15.66
C LYS A 153 -8.07 38.68 16.60
N ALA A 154 -9.17 37.92 16.70
CA ALA A 154 -10.24 38.19 17.65
C ALA A 154 -9.75 38.19 19.12
N ARG A 155 -8.85 37.24 19.45
CA ARG A 155 -8.20 37.18 20.78
C ARG A 155 -7.32 38.40 21.06
N THR A 156 -6.52 38.84 20.10
CA THR A 156 -5.64 40.02 20.26
C THR A 156 -6.45 41.33 20.35
N ALA A 157 -7.64 41.36 19.76
CA ALA A 157 -8.55 42.52 19.79
C ALA A 157 -9.32 42.72 21.10
N GLY A 158 -9.12 41.86 22.13
CA GLY A 158 -9.60 42.11 23.49
C GLY A 158 -10.84 41.31 23.94
N ASP A 159 -11.29 40.31 23.16
CA ASP A 159 -12.39 39.44 23.59
C ASP A 159 -11.85 38.31 24.50
N SER A 160 -12.11 38.43 25.81
CA SER A 160 -11.52 37.60 26.87
C SER A 160 -12.23 36.25 27.08
N ARG A 161 -13.22 35.91 26.25
CA ARG A 161 -13.94 34.63 26.33
C ARG A 161 -13.33 33.62 25.36
N LEU A 162 -12.70 32.58 25.90
CA LEU A 162 -12.15 31.47 25.12
C LEU A 162 -13.28 30.69 24.40
N PRO A 163 -13.20 30.48 23.08
CA PRO A 163 -13.91 29.39 22.44
C PRO A 163 -13.25 28.06 22.88
N THR A 164 -14.07 27.12 23.34
CA THR A 164 -13.66 25.73 23.62
C THR A 164 -13.01 25.12 22.37
N GLY A 165 -11.81 24.52 22.51
CA GLY A 165 -11.18 23.70 21.47
C GLY A 165 -9.93 24.26 20.77
N VAL A 166 -9.43 25.45 21.12
CA VAL A 166 -8.16 25.96 20.56
C VAL A 166 -6.99 25.59 21.46
N GLY A 167 -6.18 24.61 21.03
CA GLY A 167 -4.96 24.21 21.74
C GLY A 167 -3.78 25.05 21.29
N ILE A 168 -3.13 25.75 22.21
CA ILE A 168 -1.85 26.41 21.98
C ILE A 168 -0.76 25.37 22.27
N ARG A 169 -0.03 24.90 21.25
CA ARG A 169 1.14 24.04 21.46
C ARG A 169 2.42 24.83 21.15
N PRO A 170 3.42 24.84 22.03
CA PRO A 170 4.75 25.31 21.66
C PRO A 170 5.31 24.37 20.58
N THR A 171 5.83 24.94 19.49
CA THR A 171 6.66 24.21 18.53
C THR A 171 7.87 23.66 19.27
N ARG A 172 8.04 22.33 19.26
CA ARG A 172 8.99 21.61 20.13
C ARG A 172 10.45 22.03 19.97
N ASP A 173 10.80 22.70 18.85
CA ASP A 173 12.20 22.92 18.49
C ASP A 173 12.60 24.39 18.25
N HIS A 174 11.67 25.35 18.26
CA HIS A 174 11.99 26.78 18.09
C HIS A 174 11.11 27.69 18.97
N PRO A 175 11.67 28.77 19.56
CA PRO A 175 10.90 29.88 20.13
C PRO A 175 10.32 30.71 18.98
N GLY A 176 9.46 30.09 18.18
CA GLY A 176 8.76 30.69 17.05
C GLY A 176 7.33 31.11 17.43
N PRO A 177 6.66 31.85 16.52
CA PRO A 177 5.29 32.31 16.74
C PRO A 177 4.35 31.12 16.95
N TRP A 178 3.47 31.25 17.94
CA TRP A 178 2.47 30.26 18.32
C TRP A 178 1.71 29.71 17.11
N GLU A 179 1.74 28.39 16.89
CA GLU A 179 0.90 27.73 15.88
C GLU A 179 -0.50 27.53 16.47
N VAL A 180 -1.47 28.32 15.99
CA VAL A 180 -2.87 28.14 16.38
C VAL A 180 -3.44 26.97 15.58
N ARG A 181 -3.74 25.86 16.28
CA ARG A 181 -4.36 24.69 15.67
C ARG A 181 -5.85 24.64 15.96
N THR A 182 -6.60 24.32 14.92
CA THR A 182 -8.05 24.06 14.96
C THR A 182 -8.31 22.58 14.70
N ASP A 183 -9.49 22.08 15.06
CA ASP A 183 -9.90 20.69 14.78
C ASP A 183 -9.73 20.30 13.30
N LEU A 184 -9.93 21.26 12.38
CA LEU A 184 -9.77 21.04 10.95
C LEU A 184 -8.35 20.69 10.53
N HIS A 185 -7.31 21.22 11.20
CA HIS A 185 -5.92 20.83 10.92
C HIS A 185 -5.71 19.34 11.21
N GLY A 186 -6.27 18.86 12.33
CA GLY A 186 -6.23 17.44 12.69
C GLY A 186 -6.92 16.57 11.64
N ILE A 187 -8.11 16.98 11.20
CA ILE A 187 -8.92 16.28 10.21
C ILE A 187 -8.22 16.22 8.84
N ALA A 188 -7.65 17.33 8.37
CA ALA A 188 -6.96 17.37 7.09
C ALA A 188 -5.71 16.48 7.07
N GLY A 189 -4.92 16.49 8.15
CA GLY A 189 -3.79 15.58 8.33
C GLY A 189 -4.22 14.11 8.41
N GLU A 190 -5.27 13.80 9.17
CA GLU A 190 -5.84 12.46 9.30
C GLU A 190 -6.37 11.93 7.96
N LEU A 191 -7.07 12.77 7.19
CA LEU A 191 -7.58 12.43 5.86
C LEU A 191 -6.45 12.08 4.90
N ARG A 192 -5.37 12.87 4.82
CA ARG A 192 -4.19 12.54 3.99
C ARG A 192 -3.54 11.22 4.39
N SER A 193 -3.37 10.98 5.69
CA SER A 193 -2.80 9.74 6.19
C SER A 193 -3.64 8.53 5.79
N VAL A 194 -4.96 8.63 5.92
CA VAL A 194 -5.91 7.57 5.52
C VAL A 194 -5.89 7.35 4.00
N ILE A 195 -5.87 8.40 3.17
CA ILE A 195 -5.76 8.27 1.71
C ILE A 195 -4.47 7.54 1.32
N ALA A 196 -3.32 7.96 1.88
CA ALA A 196 -2.03 7.33 1.61
C ALA A 196 -2.05 5.84 2.00
N ARG A 197 -2.67 5.51 3.14
CA ARG A 197 -2.83 4.12 3.58
C ARG A 197 -3.72 3.31 2.65
N VAL A 198 -4.85 3.85 2.19
CA VAL A 198 -5.74 3.19 1.22
C VAL A 198 -4.98 2.90 -0.08
N ARG A 199 -4.25 3.87 -0.63
CA ARG A 199 -3.41 3.67 -1.82
C ARG A 199 -2.35 2.59 -1.60
N TYR A 200 -1.68 2.61 -0.45
CA TYR A 200 -0.71 1.57 -0.08
C TYR A 200 -1.37 0.18 -0.04
N LEU A 201 -2.51 0.03 0.63
CA LEU A 201 -3.21 -1.26 0.73
C LEU A 201 -3.68 -1.77 -0.63
N ARG A 202 -4.17 -0.88 -1.50
CA ARG A 202 -4.53 -1.22 -2.88
C ARG A 202 -3.32 -1.65 -3.71
N LEU A 203 -2.23 -0.91 -3.62
CA LEU A 203 -0.99 -1.26 -4.31
C LEU A 203 -0.45 -2.58 -3.78
N ALA A 204 -0.39 -2.77 -2.46
CA ALA A 204 0.02 -4.03 -1.85
C ALA A 204 -0.87 -5.19 -2.31
N HIS A 205 -2.19 -5.00 -2.36
CA HIS A 205 -3.12 -6.00 -2.88
C HIS A 205 -2.87 -6.29 -4.37
N LYS A 206 -2.85 -5.27 -5.24
CA LYS A 206 -2.55 -5.41 -6.68
C LYS A 206 -1.23 -6.12 -6.91
N LEU A 207 -0.21 -5.81 -6.10
CA LEU A 207 1.06 -6.48 -6.16
C LEU A 207 0.92 -7.94 -5.70
N ARG A 208 0.25 -8.23 -4.57
CA ARG A 208 0.06 -9.60 -4.07
C ARG A 208 -0.77 -10.49 -5.01
N THR A 209 -1.78 -9.95 -5.67
CA THR A 209 -2.75 -10.73 -6.48
C THR A 209 -2.51 -10.61 -7.98
N GLY A 210 -1.83 -9.56 -8.43
CA GLY A 210 -1.57 -9.29 -9.83
C GLY A 210 -0.21 -9.80 -10.30
N GLN A 211 -0.16 -10.14 -11.58
CA GLN A 211 1.06 -10.29 -12.34
C GLN A 211 1.86 -8.97 -12.34
N ASN A 212 3.18 -9.05 -12.21
CA ASN A 212 4.05 -7.88 -12.31
C ASN A 212 4.56 -7.81 -13.76
N PRO A 213 3.92 -7.02 -14.65
CA PRO A 213 4.17 -7.11 -16.08
C PRO A 213 5.61 -6.76 -16.47
N ALA A 214 6.29 -5.90 -15.69
CA ALA A 214 7.69 -5.59 -15.90
C ALA A 214 8.55 -6.84 -15.61
N LEU A 215 8.38 -7.43 -14.43
CA LEU A 215 9.08 -8.66 -14.05
C LEU A 215 8.78 -9.82 -15.00
N ASP A 216 7.55 -9.93 -15.50
CA ASP A 216 7.16 -10.97 -16.45
C ASP A 216 7.90 -10.77 -17.79
N ALA A 217 7.99 -9.54 -18.27
CA ALA A 217 8.76 -9.22 -19.47
C ALA A 217 10.25 -9.53 -19.30
N ASP A 218 10.85 -9.10 -18.19
CA ASP A 218 12.25 -9.34 -17.87
C ASP A 218 12.57 -10.84 -17.73
N ARG A 219 11.66 -11.59 -17.10
CA ARG A 219 11.75 -13.06 -17.01
C ARG A 219 11.70 -13.70 -18.40
N GLN A 220 10.82 -13.27 -19.30
CA GLN A 220 10.76 -13.81 -20.66
C GLN A 220 12.06 -13.55 -21.43
N VAL A 221 12.65 -12.36 -21.25
CA VAL A 221 13.97 -12.02 -21.82
C VAL A 221 15.05 -12.94 -21.24
N LEU A 222 15.07 -13.15 -19.92
CA LEU A 222 16.00 -14.09 -19.27
C LEU A 222 15.87 -15.50 -19.83
N LEU A 223 14.65 -16.04 -19.93
CA LEU A 223 14.41 -17.40 -20.45
C LEU A 223 14.87 -17.55 -21.90
N SER A 224 14.60 -16.55 -22.74
CA SER A 224 15.10 -16.52 -24.12
C SER A 224 16.63 -16.56 -24.17
N ARG A 225 17.31 -15.78 -23.31
CA ARG A 225 18.78 -15.76 -23.25
C ARG A 225 19.35 -17.10 -22.75
N LEU A 226 18.80 -17.65 -21.66
CA LEU A 226 19.19 -18.96 -21.12
C LEU A 226 19.10 -20.04 -22.20
N HIS A 227 17.98 -20.09 -22.93
CA HIS A 227 17.79 -21.01 -24.03
C HIS A 227 18.83 -20.79 -25.15
N SER A 228 19.06 -19.54 -25.56
CA SER A 228 20.02 -19.21 -26.63
C SER A 228 21.48 -19.57 -26.31
N LEU A 229 21.84 -19.55 -25.02
CA LEU A 229 23.17 -19.93 -24.53
C LEU A 229 23.28 -21.42 -24.18
N GLY A 230 22.19 -22.18 -24.36
CA GLY A 230 22.12 -23.60 -24.09
C GLY A 230 22.24 -23.95 -22.61
N PHE A 231 21.69 -23.13 -21.72
CA PHE A 231 21.46 -23.54 -20.32
C PHE A 231 20.45 -24.70 -20.26
N SER A 232 20.45 -25.45 -19.17
CA SER A 232 19.63 -26.65 -19.06
C SER A 232 18.13 -26.35 -19.10
N ASN A 233 17.36 -27.27 -19.71
CA ASN A 233 15.90 -27.20 -19.70
C ASN A 233 15.31 -27.33 -18.28
N ALA A 234 16.04 -28.00 -17.38
CA ALA A 234 15.66 -28.09 -15.97
C ALA A 234 15.67 -26.70 -15.32
N LEU A 235 16.72 -25.91 -15.54
CA LEU A 235 16.83 -24.54 -15.04
C LEU A 235 15.73 -23.63 -15.59
N ILE A 236 15.47 -23.71 -16.91
CA ILE A 236 14.40 -22.96 -17.58
C ILE A 236 13.04 -23.32 -16.97
N SER A 237 12.78 -24.61 -16.74
CA SER A 237 11.53 -25.10 -16.15
C SER A 237 11.38 -24.66 -14.69
N ALA A 238 12.47 -24.69 -13.92
CA ALA A 238 12.48 -24.26 -12.52
C ALA A 238 12.05 -22.79 -12.36
N CYS A 239 12.45 -21.91 -13.29
CA CYS A 239 12.03 -20.51 -13.27
C CYS A 239 10.50 -20.35 -13.39
N GLY A 240 9.86 -21.13 -14.28
CA GLY A 240 8.40 -21.14 -14.45
C GLY A 240 7.67 -21.78 -13.27
N GLU A 241 8.25 -22.82 -12.67
CA GLU A 241 7.70 -23.43 -11.47
C GLU A 241 7.71 -22.47 -10.26
N ILE A 242 8.79 -21.71 -10.07
CA ILE A 242 8.87 -20.69 -9.03
C ILE A 242 7.72 -19.69 -9.17
N GLU A 243 7.49 -19.14 -10.37
CA GLU A 243 6.41 -18.18 -10.62
C GLU A 243 5.03 -18.78 -10.29
N SER A 244 4.77 -20.00 -10.76
CA SER A 244 3.54 -20.72 -10.44
C SER A 244 3.35 -20.85 -8.94
N ARG A 245 4.39 -21.25 -8.19
CA ARG A 245 4.31 -21.43 -6.74
C ARG A 245 4.21 -20.10 -5.98
N ILE A 246 4.85 -19.02 -6.45
CA ILE A 246 4.65 -17.65 -5.90
C ILE A 246 3.16 -17.29 -5.96
N SER A 247 2.51 -17.55 -7.10
CA SER A 247 1.10 -17.18 -7.30
C SER A 247 0.13 -17.91 -6.37
N THR A 248 0.50 -19.10 -5.90
CA THR A 248 -0.31 -19.96 -5.02
C THR A 248 0.15 -19.98 -3.57
N ALA A 249 1.29 -19.39 -3.22
CA ALA A 249 1.79 -19.33 -1.85
C ALA A 249 0.83 -18.52 -0.97
N ARG A 250 0.29 -19.14 0.09
CA ARG A 250 -0.65 -18.49 1.03
C ARG A 250 -0.21 -18.58 2.48
N THR A 251 0.63 -19.55 2.80
CA THR A 251 1.14 -19.80 4.15
C THR A 251 2.62 -19.48 4.26
N ASP A 252 3.10 -19.25 5.48
CA ASP A 252 4.53 -19.00 5.74
C ASP A 252 5.42 -20.18 5.29
N ILE A 253 4.88 -21.40 5.33
CA ILE A 253 5.55 -22.62 4.85
C ILE A 253 5.68 -22.59 3.33
N ASP A 254 4.63 -22.19 2.61
CA ASP A 254 4.69 -22.04 1.15
C ASP A 254 5.74 -20.98 0.79
N VAL A 255 5.70 -19.82 1.45
CA VAL A 255 6.63 -18.72 1.18
C VAL A 255 8.08 -19.17 1.41
N LYS A 256 8.34 -19.88 2.52
CA LYS A 256 9.65 -20.47 2.82
C LYS A 256 10.09 -21.43 1.72
N SER A 257 9.23 -22.36 1.32
CA SER A 257 9.54 -23.35 0.28
C SER A 257 9.88 -22.70 -1.06
N VAL A 258 9.15 -21.64 -1.45
CA VAL A 258 9.43 -20.93 -2.69
C VAL A 258 10.70 -20.10 -2.58
N MET A 259 11.00 -19.52 -1.42
CA MET A 259 12.27 -18.82 -1.20
C MET A 259 13.48 -19.76 -1.35
N ASP A 260 13.38 -20.99 -0.84
CA ASP A 260 14.40 -22.01 -1.06
C ASP A 260 14.58 -22.34 -2.55
N LEU A 261 13.48 -22.45 -3.32
CA LEU A 261 13.56 -22.65 -4.77
C LEU A 261 14.22 -21.46 -5.48
N VAL A 262 13.93 -20.22 -5.07
CA VAL A 262 14.58 -19.02 -5.60
C VAL A 262 16.09 -19.04 -5.33
N ARG A 263 16.51 -19.47 -4.13
CA ARG A 263 17.93 -19.67 -3.81
C ARG A 263 18.57 -20.70 -4.74
N THR A 264 17.98 -21.88 -4.85
CA THR A 264 18.52 -22.96 -5.69
C THR A 264 18.56 -22.57 -7.16
N PHE A 265 17.56 -21.84 -7.65
CA PHE A 265 17.59 -21.29 -9.01
C PHE A 265 18.78 -20.34 -9.23
N LEU A 266 19.05 -19.44 -8.28
CA LEU A 266 20.24 -18.57 -8.35
C LEU A 266 21.55 -19.36 -8.34
N GLU A 267 21.65 -20.38 -7.48
CA GLU A 267 22.81 -21.28 -7.41
C GLU A 267 23.10 -21.94 -8.76
N GLU A 268 22.08 -22.56 -9.36
CA GLU A 268 22.17 -23.26 -10.63
C GLU A 268 22.49 -22.31 -11.80
N VAL A 269 21.91 -21.09 -11.82
CA VAL A 269 22.28 -20.07 -12.83
C VAL A 269 23.77 -19.74 -12.75
N VAL A 270 24.29 -19.49 -11.54
CA VAL A 270 25.70 -19.10 -11.34
C VAL A 270 26.65 -20.26 -11.65
N GLU A 271 26.26 -21.49 -11.32
CA GLU A 271 27.01 -22.69 -11.65
C GLU A 271 27.08 -22.93 -13.16
N GLU A 272 25.93 -22.99 -13.84
CA GLU A 272 25.89 -23.19 -15.29
C GLU A 272 26.57 -22.04 -16.04
N ALA A 273 26.40 -20.80 -15.57
CA ALA A 273 27.10 -19.62 -16.08
C ALA A 273 28.62 -19.80 -16.06
N SER A 274 29.16 -20.32 -14.96
CA SER A 274 30.58 -20.58 -14.80
C SER A 274 31.08 -21.59 -15.83
N ARG A 275 30.30 -22.66 -16.06
CA ARG A 275 30.62 -23.67 -17.09
C ARG A 275 30.63 -23.09 -18.50
N LYS A 276 29.80 -22.09 -18.79
CA LYS A 276 29.74 -21.45 -20.12
C LYS A 276 31.00 -20.66 -20.49
N ILE A 277 31.77 -20.20 -19.51
CA ILE A 277 32.96 -19.37 -19.77
C ILE A 277 34.29 -20.15 -19.67
N GLU A 278 34.26 -21.44 -19.30
CA GLU A 278 35.46 -22.27 -19.06
C GLU A 278 36.51 -22.18 -20.16
N HIS A 279 36.07 -22.37 -21.42
CA HIS A 279 36.96 -22.35 -22.57
C HIS A 279 37.71 -21.01 -22.71
N LYS A 280 37.05 -19.90 -22.37
CA LYS A 280 37.63 -18.56 -22.49
C LYS A 280 38.52 -18.18 -21.32
N VAL A 281 38.15 -18.58 -20.11
CA VAL A 281 38.96 -18.35 -18.91
C VAL A 281 40.21 -19.23 -18.92
N GLY A 282 40.19 -20.36 -19.63
CA GLY A 282 41.35 -21.24 -19.78
C GLY A 282 41.62 -22.13 -18.54
N SER A 283 40.67 -22.21 -17.62
CA SER A 283 40.69 -23.12 -16.47
C SER A 283 39.31 -23.77 -16.30
N PRO A 284 39.20 -25.02 -15.83
CA PRO A 284 37.89 -25.65 -15.62
C PRO A 284 37.11 -24.93 -14.51
N ALA A 285 35.78 -24.90 -14.61
CA ALA A 285 34.97 -24.42 -13.51
C ALA A 285 35.10 -25.38 -12.31
N PRO A 286 34.79 -24.91 -11.09
CA PRO A 286 34.73 -25.77 -9.92
C PRO A 286 33.89 -27.02 -10.21
N SER A 287 34.38 -28.21 -9.84
CA SER A 287 33.66 -29.46 -10.02
C SER A 287 33.92 -30.41 -8.85
N GLY A 288 32.88 -31.15 -8.43
CA GLY A 288 32.97 -32.19 -7.40
C GLY A 288 31.88 -32.11 -6.34
N ALA A 289 31.49 -33.27 -5.80
CA ALA A 289 30.38 -33.41 -4.84
C ALA A 289 30.58 -32.63 -3.52
N LYS A 290 31.82 -32.27 -3.18
CA LYS A 290 32.16 -31.44 -2.00
C LYS A 290 32.18 -29.93 -2.30
N MET A 291 31.98 -29.53 -3.56
CA MET A 291 31.95 -28.14 -4.00
C MET A 291 30.53 -27.67 -4.37
N SER A 292 29.46 -28.27 -3.81
CA SER A 292 28.08 -27.77 -3.98
C SER A 292 27.83 -26.42 -3.30
N HIS A 293 28.89 -25.66 -3.04
CA HIS A 293 28.83 -24.34 -2.45
C HIS A 293 28.79 -23.33 -3.59
N TYR A 294 27.80 -22.46 -3.51
CA TYR A 294 27.62 -21.28 -4.35
C TYR A 294 28.90 -20.43 -4.52
N THR A 295 29.69 -20.30 -3.45
CA THR A 295 30.84 -19.38 -3.38
C THR A 295 31.94 -19.63 -4.42
N PRO A 296 32.44 -20.87 -4.64
CA PRO A 296 33.37 -21.18 -5.71
C PRO A 296 32.96 -20.68 -7.10
N TYR A 297 31.71 -20.91 -7.51
CA TYR A 297 31.23 -20.51 -8.83
C TYR A 297 31.12 -18.99 -8.96
N ARG A 298 30.62 -18.31 -7.93
CA ARG A 298 30.62 -16.84 -7.89
C ARG A 298 32.03 -16.26 -8.05
N GLN A 299 33.01 -16.79 -7.30
CA GLN A 299 34.41 -16.35 -7.39
C GLN A 299 35.00 -16.65 -8.78
N TYR A 300 34.60 -17.76 -9.40
CA TYR A 300 35.02 -18.09 -10.75
C TYR A 300 34.52 -17.07 -11.78
N LEU A 301 33.25 -16.64 -11.69
CA LEU A 301 32.71 -15.56 -12.52
C LEU A 301 33.40 -14.21 -12.29
N GLU A 302 33.76 -13.90 -11.04
CA GLU A 302 34.51 -12.69 -10.68
C GLU A 302 35.92 -12.70 -11.30
N ASN A 303 36.64 -13.81 -11.14
CA ASN A 303 37.98 -13.99 -11.71
C ASN A 303 37.96 -13.97 -13.25
N GLY A 304 36.87 -14.45 -13.86
CA GLY A 304 36.64 -14.39 -15.30
C GLY A 304 36.23 -13.01 -15.81
N GLY A 305 36.07 -12.00 -14.93
CA GLY A 305 35.66 -10.64 -15.29
C GLY A 305 34.19 -10.51 -15.72
N ILE A 306 33.35 -11.52 -15.45
CA ILE A 306 31.91 -11.46 -15.75
C ILE A 306 31.20 -10.55 -14.74
N ILE A 307 31.62 -10.58 -13.49
CA ILE A 307 31.15 -9.69 -12.43
C ILE A 307 32.33 -9.02 -11.74
N GLY A 308 32.13 -7.78 -11.28
CA GLY A 308 33.13 -7.07 -10.48
C GLY A 308 33.11 -7.45 -8.99
N PRO A 309 34.11 -7.03 -8.20
CA PRO A 309 34.17 -7.36 -6.76
C PRO A 309 32.98 -6.85 -5.95
N GLU A 310 32.52 -5.63 -6.22
CA GLU A 310 31.35 -5.03 -5.53
C GLU A 310 30.06 -5.81 -5.84
N GLU A 311 29.89 -6.20 -7.10
CA GLU A 311 28.76 -7.01 -7.55
C GLU A 311 28.80 -8.42 -6.95
N SER A 312 29.99 -9.01 -6.90
CA SER A 312 30.24 -10.28 -6.25
C SER A 312 29.86 -10.21 -4.77
N GLU A 313 30.21 -9.14 -4.05
CA GLU A 313 29.81 -8.94 -2.66
C GLU A 313 28.28 -8.81 -2.50
N LEU A 314 27.62 -8.02 -3.34
CA LEU A 314 26.17 -7.87 -3.32
C LEU A 314 25.46 -9.20 -3.60
N LEU A 315 25.94 -9.96 -4.57
CA LEU A 315 25.39 -11.25 -4.94
C LEU A 315 25.58 -12.28 -3.81
N GLN A 316 26.69 -12.22 -3.07
CA GLN A 316 26.88 -13.03 -1.86
C GLN A 316 25.90 -12.64 -0.73
N LYS A 317 25.65 -11.34 -0.54
CA LYS A 317 24.66 -10.86 0.45
C LYS A 317 23.24 -11.31 0.08
N LEU A 318 22.90 -11.27 -1.21
CA LEU A 318 21.62 -11.78 -1.71
C LEU A 318 21.47 -13.28 -1.44
N TYR A 319 22.48 -14.08 -1.80
CA TYR A 319 22.51 -15.51 -1.49
C TYR A 319 22.34 -15.79 0.01
N ASN A 320 23.08 -15.08 0.86
CA ASN A 320 22.98 -15.23 2.32
C ASN A 320 21.58 -14.88 2.82
N PHE A 321 20.96 -13.82 2.27
CA PHE A 321 19.58 -13.46 2.59
C PHE A 321 18.61 -14.57 2.23
N LEU A 322 18.65 -15.06 0.97
CA LEU A 322 17.79 -16.14 0.50
C LEU A 322 17.96 -17.40 1.34
N SER A 323 19.21 -17.76 1.67
CA SER A 323 19.51 -18.93 2.49
C SER A 323 19.00 -18.80 3.92
N ASN A 324 19.15 -17.63 4.54
CA ASN A 324 18.65 -17.40 5.89
C ASN A 324 17.11 -17.41 5.94
N GLN A 325 16.44 -16.80 4.95
CA GLN A 325 14.98 -16.81 4.89
C GLN A 325 14.45 -18.22 4.57
N GLY A 326 15.10 -18.93 3.66
CA GLY A 326 14.76 -20.30 3.26
C GLY A 326 15.01 -21.34 4.36
N ALA A 327 16.07 -21.23 5.15
CA ALA A 327 16.39 -22.23 6.17
C ALA A 327 15.67 -22.01 7.52
N HIS A 328 15.64 -20.76 8.02
CA HIS A 328 15.48 -20.54 9.47
C HIS A 328 14.30 -19.65 9.89
N ARG A 329 13.57 -19.00 8.99
CA ARG A 329 12.49 -18.06 9.36
C ARG A 329 11.11 -18.49 8.86
N LEU A 330 10.24 -18.89 9.79
CA LEU A 330 8.80 -19.10 9.56
C LEU A 330 8.01 -17.77 9.54
N GLY A 331 8.57 -16.70 8.98
CA GLY A 331 7.93 -15.37 9.02
C GLY A 331 8.30 -14.49 7.83
N THR A 332 8.72 -15.09 6.73
CA THR A 332 9.02 -14.35 5.50
C THR A 332 7.71 -13.85 4.92
N ALA A 333 7.54 -12.53 4.82
CA ALA A 333 6.33 -11.96 4.24
C ALA A 333 6.29 -12.24 2.72
N PRO A 334 5.10 -12.44 2.11
CA PRO A 334 4.98 -12.63 0.65
C PRO A 334 5.64 -11.52 -0.18
N GLU A 335 5.70 -10.30 0.34
CA GLU A 335 6.40 -9.18 -0.27
C GLU A 335 7.90 -9.40 -0.34
N GLN A 336 8.51 -9.96 0.71
CA GLN A 336 9.94 -10.25 0.74
C GLN A 336 10.30 -11.30 -0.32
N LEU A 337 9.47 -12.34 -0.48
CA LEU A 337 9.64 -13.33 -1.55
C LEU A 337 9.60 -12.68 -2.93
N ARG A 338 8.66 -11.78 -3.18
CA ARG A 338 8.53 -11.12 -4.48
C ARG A 338 9.66 -10.15 -4.77
N VAL A 339 10.10 -9.38 -3.78
CA VAL A 339 11.29 -8.52 -3.91
C VAL A 339 12.53 -9.37 -4.17
N ALA A 340 12.70 -10.47 -3.44
CA ALA A 340 13.84 -11.36 -3.60
C ALA A 340 13.85 -12.02 -4.98
N TYR A 341 12.71 -12.56 -5.43
CA TYR A 341 12.57 -13.15 -6.76
C TYR A 341 12.85 -12.14 -7.88
N ALA A 342 12.25 -10.94 -7.81
CA ALA A 342 12.53 -9.88 -8.79
C ALA A 342 14.02 -9.52 -8.82
N THR A 343 14.63 -9.37 -7.65
CA THR A 343 16.07 -9.09 -7.53
C THR A 343 16.91 -10.20 -8.16
N VAL A 344 16.56 -11.48 -7.94
CA VAL A 344 17.25 -12.62 -8.56
C VAL A 344 17.11 -12.61 -10.07
N ILE A 345 15.92 -12.35 -10.63
CA ILE A 345 15.72 -12.26 -12.08
C ILE A 345 16.63 -11.18 -12.69
N GLU A 346 16.71 -10.00 -12.09
CA GLU A 346 17.61 -8.92 -12.54
C GLU A 346 19.09 -9.34 -12.50
N TRP A 347 19.54 -9.96 -11.40
CA TRP A 347 20.91 -10.45 -11.29
C TRP A 347 21.23 -11.53 -12.33
N CYS A 348 20.30 -12.45 -12.55
CA CYS A 348 20.43 -13.47 -13.59
C CYS A 348 20.49 -12.82 -14.99
N MET A 349 19.66 -11.81 -15.28
CA MET A 349 19.72 -11.07 -16.54
C MET A 349 21.07 -10.38 -16.76
N LEU A 350 21.63 -9.77 -15.70
CA LEU A 350 22.94 -9.13 -15.74
C LEU A 350 24.04 -10.14 -16.07
N VAL A 351 24.12 -11.23 -15.30
CA VAL A 351 25.15 -12.27 -15.46
C VAL A 351 25.04 -12.93 -16.83
N VAL A 352 23.84 -13.40 -17.19
CA VAL A 352 23.61 -14.09 -18.47
C VAL A 352 23.83 -13.16 -19.65
N GLY A 353 23.43 -11.89 -19.55
CA GLY A 353 23.68 -10.87 -20.57
C GLY A 353 25.17 -10.61 -20.78
N ARG A 354 25.95 -10.56 -19.69
CA ARG A 354 27.41 -10.40 -19.78
C ARG A 354 28.10 -11.64 -20.34
N ILE A 355 27.64 -12.84 -20.01
CA ILE A 355 28.15 -14.07 -20.64
C ILE A 355 27.87 -14.05 -22.14
N GLN A 356 26.66 -13.65 -22.54
CA GLN A 356 26.32 -13.52 -23.96
C GLN A 356 27.25 -12.54 -24.70
N ALA A 357 27.55 -11.40 -24.09
CA ALA A 357 28.51 -10.45 -24.64
C ALA A 357 29.94 -11.03 -24.66
N TYR A 358 30.34 -11.66 -23.57
CA TYR A 358 31.66 -12.25 -23.38
C TYR A 358 31.94 -13.36 -24.40
N LEU A 359 30.95 -14.18 -24.75
CA LEU A 359 31.11 -15.28 -25.72
C LEU A 359 31.06 -14.84 -27.19
N ARG A 360 30.62 -13.61 -27.49
CA ARG A 360 30.56 -13.08 -28.86
C ARG A 360 31.87 -12.46 -29.35
N VAL A 361 32.71 -12.00 -28.42
CA VAL A 361 34.11 -11.60 -28.67
C VAL A 361 34.93 -12.85 -28.97
#